data_AF-A0A843AH65-F1
#
_entry.id   AF-A0A843AH65-F1
#
_cell.length_a   1.000
_cell.length_b   1.000
_cell.length_c   1.000
_cell.angle_alpha   90.00
_cell.angle_beta   90.00
_cell.angle_gamma   90.00
#
_symmetry.space_group_name_H-M   'P 1'
#
loop_
_entity.id
_entity.type
_entity.pdbx_description
1 polymer ?
#
loop_
_entity_poly.entity_id
_entity_poly.type
_entity_poly.pdbx_seq_one_letter_code
_entity_poly.pdbx_strand_id
1 'polypeptide(L)'
;MKEYLKYQRKASRIELFIRIIYLIPILLIIHVYTILAGICHLIQWFIVLIFGFRNKYLSKFVQGYVKYIISVLAYSHNLSDERPKILPEPYRIFFEKEE
;
A
#
# COMPACT_ATOMS: atom_id res chain seq x y z
N MET A 1 3.82 -8.68 7.49
CA MET A 1 4.47 -7.51 6.88
C MET A 1 5.72 -8.07 6.21
N LYS A 2 5.78 -8.12 4.88
CA LYS A 2 6.92 -8.70 4.17
C LYS A 2 8.22 -8.01 4.63
N GLU A 3 9.35 -8.70 4.48
CA GLU A 3 10.69 -8.44 5.05
C GLU A 3 11.38 -7.11 4.61
N TYR A 4 10.61 -6.11 4.17
CA TYR A 4 11.06 -4.86 3.56
C TYR A 4 11.93 -3.97 4.47
N LEU A 5 11.87 -4.17 5.78
CA LEU A 5 12.58 -3.34 6.77
C LEU A 5 13.81 -4.04 7.36
N LYS A 6 14.19 -5.22 6.83
CA LYS A 6 15.39 -5.91 7.26
C LYS A 6 16.61 -5.30 6.56
N TYR A 7 17.65 -4.96 7.33
CA TYR A 7 18.89 -4.43 6.78
C TYR A 7 19.53 -5.43 5.81
N GLN A 8 19.76 -4.98 4.58
CA GLN A 8 20.41 -5.74 3.51
C GLN A 8 21.76 -5.09 3.20
N ARG A 9 22.85 -5.85 3.36
CA ARG A 9 24.21 -5.35 3.08
C ARG A 9 24.48 -5.21 1.57
N LYS A 10 23.87 -6.07 0.75
CA LYS A 10 24.02 -6.05 -0.71
C LYS A 10 22.97 -5.12 -1.31
N ALA A 11 23.42 -4.18 -2.15
CA ALA A 11 22.55 -3.28 -2.91
C ALA A 11 22.98 -3.31 -4.39
N SER A 12 22.00 -3.39 -5.30
CA SER A 12 22.26 -3.40 -6.74
C SER A 12 22.31 -1.98 -7.32
N ARG A 13 23.44 -1.62 -7.95
CA ARG A 13 23.59 -0.32 -8.65
C ARG A 13 22.64 -0.18 -9.84
N ILE A 14 22.35 -1.30 -10.52
CA ILE A 14 21.43 -1.32 -11.66
C ILE A 14 20.00 -1.08 -11.17
N GLU A 15 19.63 -1.67 -10.04
CA GLU A 15 18.29 -1.48 -9.46
C GLU A 15 18.08 -0.03 -9.03
N LEU A 16 19.12 0.64 -8.52
CA LEU A 16 19.06 2.06 -8.19
C LEU A 16 18.70 2.92 -9.41
N PHE A 17 19.23 2.60 -10.60
CA PHE A 17 18.90 3.31 -11.84
C PHE A 17 17.48 2.99 -12.32
N ILE A 18 17.09 1.71 -12.30
CA ILE A 18 15.74 1.27 -12.71
C ILE A 18 14.67 1.89 -11.81
N ARG A 19 14.94 2.04 -10.51
CA ARG A 19 14.05 2.63 -9.51
C ARG A 19 13.55 4.01 -9.89
N ILE A 20 14.40 4.85 -10.49
CA ILE A 20 14.02 6.21 -10.92
C ILE A 20 12.91 6.14 -11.97
N ILE A 21 13.08 5.30 -12.99
CA ILE A 21 12.12 5.16 -14.10
C ILE A 21 10.86 4.43 -13.61
N TYR A 22 11.03 3.40 -12.78
CA TYR A 22 9.93 2.58 -12.27
C TYR A 22 9.05 3.31 -11.24
N LEU A 23 9.61 4.25 -10.47
CA LEU A 23 8.84 5.02 -9.51
C LEU A 23 7.89 6.02 -10.16
N ILE A 24 8.21 6.57 -11.34
CA ILE A 24 7.36 7.54 -12.03
C ILE A 24 5.92 7.01 -12.23
N PRO A 25 5.69 5.84 -12.85
CA PRO A 25 4.34 5.29 -12.99
C PRO A 25 3.72 4.89 -11.64
N ILE A 26 4.52 4.38 -10.69
CA ILE A 26 4.02 3.99 -9.37
C ILE A 26 3.51 5.20 -8.58
N LEU A 27 4.19 6.34 -8.66
CA LEU A 27 3.78 7.56 -7.97
C LEU A 27 2.41 8.04 -8.47
N LEU A 28 2.15 7.95 -9.78
CA LEU A 28 0.85 8.28 -10.36
C LEU A 28 -0.25 7.35 -9.81
N ILE A 29 0.02 6.05 -9.74
CA ILE A 29 -0.92 5.06 -9.21
C ILE A 29 -1.19 5.34 -7.73
N ILE A 30 -0.14 5.51 -6.92
CA ILE A 30 -0.29 5.85 -5.50
C ILE A 30 -1.13 7.09 -5.32
N HIS A 31 -0.91 8.14 -6.12
CA HIS A 31 -1.64 9.39 -5.97
C HIS A 31 -3.16 9.18 -6.03
N VAL A 32 -3.62 8.39 -7.02
CA VAL A 32 -5.04 8.04 -7.14
C VAL A 32 -5.52 7.21 -5.94
N TYR A 33 -4.75 6.20 -5.52
CA TYR A 33 -5.11 5.36 -4.38
C TYR A 33 -5.11 6.11 -3.04
N THR A 34 -4.25 7.11 -2.87
CA THR A 34 -4.21 7.99 -1.69
C THR A 34 -5.50 8.78 -1.56
N ILE A 35 -6.02 9.32 -2.68
CA ILE A 35 -7.29 10.04 -2.70
C ILE A 35 -8.43 9.10 -2.32
N LEU A 36 -8.49 7.91 -2.94
CA LEU A 36 -9.52 6.90 -2.62
C LEU A 36 -9.45 6.45 -1.16
N ALA A 37 -8.25 6.19 -0.64
CA ALA A 37 -8.05 5.78 0.75
C ALA A 37 -8.40 6.92 1.73
N GLY A 38 -8.10 8.17 1.36
CA GLY A 38 -8.52 9.36 2.11
C GLY A 38 -10.04 9.45 2.21
N ILE A 39 -10.75 9.26 1.11
CA ILE A 39 -12.22 9.23 1.10
C ILE A 39 -12.76 8.09 1.98
N CYS A 40 -12.23 6.87 1.82
CA CYS A 40 -12.64 5.73 2.65
C CYS A 40 -12.37 5.97 4.14
N HIS A 41 -11.25 6.58 4.48
CA HIS A 41 -10.90 6.91 5.86
C HIS A 41 -11.83 7.98 6.43
N LEU A 42 -12.15 9.04 5.66
CA LEU A 42 -13.09 10.07 6.08
C LEU A 42 -14.49 9.49 6.33
N ILE A 43 -15.00 8.65 5.41
CA ILE A 43 -16.30 7.98 5.60
C ILE A 43 -16.26 7.08 6.84
N GLN A 44 -15.19 6.30 7.02
CA GLN A 44 -15.01 5.44 8.19
C GLN A 44 -15.02 6.24 9.49
N TRP A 45 -14.38 7.40 9.51
CA TRP A 45 -14.35 8.29 10.66
C TRP A 45 -15.76 8.76 11.05
N PHE A 46 -16.58 9.18 10.07
CA PHE A 46 -17.99 9.52 10.33
C PHE A 46 -18.79 8.31 10.85
N ILE A 47 -18.59 7.12 10.28
CA ILE A 47 -19.28 5.90 10.74
C ILE A 47 -18.95 5.60 12.20
N VAL A 48 -17.67 5.69 12.58
CA VAL A 48 -17.23 5.45 13.96
C VAL A 48 -17.81 6.51 14.90
N LEU A 49 -17.84 7.78 14.51
CA LEU A 49 -18.38 8.85 15.34
C LEU A 49 -19.89 8.72 15.58
N ILE A 50 -20.66 8.34 14.57
CA ILE A 50 -22.12 8.28 14.65
C ILE A 50 -22.60 6.94 15.22
N PHE A 51 -22.02 5.82 14.76
CA PHE A 51 -22.50 4.47 15.07
C PHE A 51 -21.62 3.70 16.05
N GLY A 52 -20.39 4.15 16.33
CA GLY A 52 -19.48 3.48 17.27
C GLY A 52 -18.87 2.17 16.76
N PHE A 53 -19.04 1.81 15.49
CA PHE A 53 -18.43 0.61 14.91
C PHE A 53 -17.60 0.92 13.66
N ARG A 54 -16.74 -0.02 13.27
CA ARG A 54 -15.89 0.09 12.08
C ARG A 54 -16.47 -0.71 10.92
N ASN A 55 -16.67 -0.08 9.76
CA ASN A 55 -17.07 -0.80 8.56
C ASN A 55 -15.94 -1.72 8.05
N LYS A 56 -16.26 -3.00 7.84
CA LYS A 56 -15.32 -4.04 7.40
C LYS A 56 -14.74 -3.75 6.02
N TYR A 57 -15.53 -3.27 5.08
CA TYR A 57 -15.09 -3.03 3.70
C TYR A 57 -14.15 -1.83 3.60
N LEU A 58 -14.53 -0.69 4.19
CA LEU A 58 -13.68 0.52 4.22
C LEU A 58 -12.36 0.23 4.92
N SER A 59 -12.42 -0.45 6.07
CA SER A 59 -11.22 -0.81 6.81
C SER A 59 -10.31 -1.75 6.03
N LYS A 60 -10.84 -2.72 5.29
CA LYS A 60 -10.05 -3.64 4.46
C LYS A 60 -9.39 -2.91 3.28
N PHE A 61 -10.08 -1.97 2.64
CA PHE A 61 -9.52 -1.14 1.58
C PHE A 61 -8.32 -0.33 2.09
N VAL A 62 -8.51 0.41 3.19
CA VAL A 62 -7.44 1.23 3.79
C VAL A 62 -6.24 0.37 4.22
N GLN A 63 -6.48 -0.82 4.77
CA GLN A 63 -5.40 -1.76 5.10
C GLN A 63 -4.61 -2.22 3.87
N GLY A 64 -5.29 -2.50 2.75
CA GLY A 64 -4.64 -2.83 1.49
C GLY A 64 -3.76 -1.70 0.98
N TYR A 65 -4.30 -0.48 0.99
CA TYR A 65 -3.55 0.74 0.65
C TYR A 65 -2.34 0.95 1.55
N VAL A 66 -2.47 0.82 2.87
CA VAL A 66 -1.35 1.00 3.82
C VAL A 66 -0.25 -0.05 3.59
N LYS A 67 -0.60 -1.31 3.33
CA LYS A 67 0.40 -2.34 3.00
C LYS A 67 1.14 -2.02 1.71
N TYR A 68 0.41 -1.53 0.71
CA TYR A 68 0.98 -1.13 -0.56
C TYR A 68 1.95 0.04 -0.41
N ILE A 69 1.55 1.12 0.27
CA ILE A 69 2.39 2.30 0.43
C ILE A 69 3.66 2.00 1.22
N ILE A 70 3.61 1.12 2.24
CA ILE A 70 4.82 0.67 2.97
C ILE A 70 5.81 -0.02 2.02
N SER A 71 5.31 -0.87 1.13
CA SER A 71 6.15 -1.57 0.15
C SER A 71 6.82 -0.59 -0.82
N VAL A 72 6.07 0.42 -1.27
CA VAL A 72 6.61 1.46 -2.15
C VAL A 72 7.57 2.39 -1.41
N LEU A 73 7.31 2.77 -0.17
CA LEU A 73 8.21 3.59 0.64
C LEU A 73 9.54 2.87 0.89
N ALA A 74 9.50 1.57 1.18
CA ALA A 74 10.71 0.77 1.34
C ALA A 74 11.55 0.75 0.06
N TYR A 75 10.88 0.63 -1.09
CA TYR A 75 11.52 0.74 -2.39
C TYR A 75 11.94 2.17 -2.75
N SER A 76 11.23 3.23 -2.38
CA SER A 76 11.65 4.59 -2.74
C SER A 76 12.83 5.08 -1.90
N HIS A 77 12.94 4.64 -0.64
CA HIS A 77 13.97 5.07 0.31
C HIS A 77 15.18 4.13 0.40
N ASN A 78 15.34 3.20 -0.55
CA ASN A 78 16.48 2.26 -0.59
C ASN A 78 16.58 1.35 0.65
N LEU A 79 15.45 1.05 1.29
CA LEU A 79 15.36 0.08 2.38
C LEU A 79 15.26 -1.36 1.84
N SER A 80 14.73 -1.51 0.62
CA SER A 80 14.64 -2.79 -0.08
C SER A 80 14.90 -2.63 -1.58
N ASP A 81 15.47 -3.68 -2.19
CA ASP A 81 15.60 -3.85 -3.64
C ASP A 81 14.43 -4.68 -4.23
N GLU A 82 13.51 -5.19 -3.39
CA GLU A 82 12.29 -5.86 -3.85
C GLU A 82 11.34 -4.84 -4.48
N ARG A 83 11.07 -4.98 -5.78
CA ARG A 83 10.15 -4.11 -6.50
C ARG A 83 8.72 -4.29 -5.99
N PRO A 84 8.01 -3.21 -5.66
CA PRO A 84 6.59 -3.28 -5.36
C PRO A 84 5.81 -3.66 -6.62
N LYS A 85 4.66 -4.33 -6.42
CA LYS A 85 3.72 -4.60 -7.51
C LYS A 85 3.23 -3.28 -8.11
N ILE A 86 2.87 -3.26 -9.40
CA ILE A 86 2.41 -2.03 -10.07
C ILE A 86 1.06 -1.58 -9.50
N LEU A 87 0.19 -2.53 -9.19
CA LEU A 87 -1.10 -2.29 -8.59
C LEU A 87 -1.08 -2.79 -7.15
N PRO A 88 -1.76 -2.08 -6.21
CA PRO A 88 -2.06 -2.67 -4.93
C PRO A 88 -2.87 -3.94 -5.21
N GLU A 89 -2.46 -5.04 -4.60
CA GLU A 89 -3.27 -6.26 -4.65
C GLU A 89 -4.66 -5.89 -4.15
N PRO A 90 -5.73 -6.15 -4.91
CA PRO A 90 -7.04 -6.21 -4.31
C PRO A 90 -6.90 -7.31 -3.27
N TYR A 91 -6.75 -6.95 -1.99
CA TYR A 91 -6.80 -7.93 -0.93
C TYR A 91 -8.05 -8.79 -1.22
N ARG A 92 -7.91 -10.12 -1.16
CA ARG A 92 -8.89 -11.13 -1.60
C ARG A 92 -10.19 -11.08 -0.77
N ILE A 93 -10.86 -9.93 -0.77
CA ILE A 93 -12.00 -9.61 0.08
C ILE A 93 -13.30 -10.05 -0.59
N PHE A 94 -13.26 -10.45 -1.85
CA PHE A 94 -14.45 -10.90 -2.56
C PHE A 94 -14.79 -12.39 -2.32
N PHE A 95 -13.90 -13.21 -1.74
CA PHE A 95 -14.11 -14.67 -1.71
C PHE A 95 -13.76 -15.43 -0.43
N GLU A 96 -13.22 -14.82 0.62
CA GLU A 96 -13.27 -15.48 1.93
C GLU A 96 -14.67 -15.25 2.51
N LYS A 97 -15.61 -16.06 2.02
CA LYS A 97 -16.84 -16.42 2.74
C LYS A 97 -16.39 -16.81 4.13
N GLU A 98 -16.82 -16.05 5.14
CA GLU A 98 -16.69 -16.50 6.53
C GLU A 98 -17.47 -17.82 6.62
N GLU A 99 -16.73 -18.93 6.67
CA GLU A 99 -17.18 -20.16 7.33
C GLU A 99 -16.87 -20.07 8.82
#